data_AF-A0A1M7J5Z7-F1
#
_entry.id   AF-A0A1M7J5Z7-F1
#
_cell.length_a   1.000
_cell.length_b   1.000
_cell.length_c   1.000
_cell.angle_alpha   90.00
_cell.angle_beta   90.00
_cell.angle_gamma   90.00
#
_symmetry.space_group_name_H-M   'P 1'
#
loop_
_entity.id
_entity.type
_entity.pdbx_description
1 polymer ?
#
loop_
_entity_poly.entity_id
_entity_poly.type
_entity_poly.pdbx_seq_one_letter_code
_entity_poly.pdbx_strand_id
1 'polypeptide(L)'
;MKRLFANVWTKRVVAILSVIYTYFVCKLCYYSIFYDIHVHQRTSLCLSITGVSLAALIIMLYTRHQILTRISSFIILPAMLPVVLLYFGEWGLIIPIIVVGIVILLLSGAGEGVKTALATVILLMYIFGALGYFLFTSFFVSPAKETEVGRGVSPSGDYRYRIVNSVDTSNGSTAIYVEPNTADVKYSFVTFTLKNMERVVFLDRPSDDEVQVNWSTENRQEITDHLNAISDKIEVTVTDAELEKLGYTYDNKLQLINLSASRKFALGLTASDVAPVYIDTLNDEQLDFFGIGKEADGRYYVKNPSADLIDEVDGEHGKRIYFSEMDTDALRLFNSEQVDAATGISYFNVKKCHTVMLNSLTDKQLEDLGVSQSGDVMSITVYRDVKKDEDEEQTETAENTEAAEPERITVAENKVVFRFYVAELEDFYDVNSRRISVDLFN
;
A
#
# COMPACT_ATOMS: atom_id res chain seq x y z
N MET A 1 10.22 49.66 22.02
CA MET A 1 9.84 48.23 22.09
C MET A 1 8.41 47.98 22.56
N LYS A 2 7.95 48.48 23.73
CA LYS A 2 6.58 48.19 24.25
C LYS A 2 5.42 48.51 23.27
N ARG A 3 5.50 49.60 22.49
CA ARG A 3 4.47 49.94 21.46
C ARG A 3 4.40 48.95 20.30
N LEU A 4 5.52 48.32 19.92
CA LEU A 4 5.56 47.34 18.81
C LEU A 4 4.89 46.02 19.22
N PHE A 5 5.11 45.56 20.45
CA PHE A 5 4.48 44.35 21.00
C PHE A 5 3.03 44.58 21.50
N ALA A 6 2.62 45.83 21.71
CA ALA A 6 1.21 46.13 22.00
C ALA A 6 0.32 46.12 20.75
N ASN A 7 0.92 46.25 19.55
CA ASN A 7 0.18 46.37 18.30
C ASN A 7 -0.54 45.06 17.94
N VAL A 8 -1.82 45.17 17.58
CA VAL A 8 -2.69 44.07 17.16
C VAL A 8 -2.15 43.38 15.91
N TRP A 9 -1.59 44.13 14.96
CA TRP A 9 -1.01 43.58 13.74
C TRP A 9 0.23 42.72 14.04
N THR A 10 1.11 43.18 14.92
CA THR A 10 2.27 42.38 15.37
C THR A 10 1.82 41.08 16.03
N LYS A 11 0.77 41.11 16.88
CA LYS A 11 0.23 39.90 17.51
C LYS A 11 -0.37 38.92 16.52
N ARG A 12 -1.01 39.41 15.44
CA ARG A 12 -1.54 38.55 14.37
C ARG A 12 -0.43 37.87 13.58
N VAL A 13 0.63 38.60 13.22
CA VAL A 13 1.80 38.02 12.53
C VAL A 13 2.49 36.98 13.41
N VAL A 14 2.70 37.30 14.70
CA VAL A 14 3.31 36.35 15.65
C VAL A 14 2.41 35.12 15.88
N ALA A 15 1.09 35.24 15.77
CA ALA A 15 0.18 34.10 15.90
C ALA A 15 0.30 33.09 14.75
N ILE A 16 0.87 33.48 13.59
CA ILE A 16 1.19 32.54 12.50
C ILE A 16 2.23 31.52 12.96
N LEU A 17 3.18 31.90 13.82
CA LEU A 17 4.15 30.96 14.40
C LEU A 17 3.46 29.88 15.26
N SER A 18 2.32 30.20 15.89
CA SER A 18 1.50 29.20 16.58
C SER A 18 0.92 28.17 15.61
N VAL A 19 0.44 28.63 14.45
CA VAL A 19 -0.09 27.75 13.40
C VAL A 19 1.01 26.86 12.83
N ILE A 20 2.21 27.41 12.61
CA ILE A 20 3.38 26.63 12.16
C ILE A 20 3.73 25.52 13.15
N TYR A 21 3.74 25.81 14.45
CA TYR A 21 3.96 24.76 15.46
C TYR A 21 2.85 23.69 15.42
N THR A 22 1.58 24.09 15.35
CA THR A 22 0.46 23.14 15.20
C THR A 22 0.61 22.29 13.94
N TYR A 23 1.02 22.87 12.82
CA TYR A 23 1.29 22.15 11.59
C TYR A 23 2.37 21.07 11.78
N PHE A 24 3.46 21.37 12.50
CA PHE A 24 4.47 20.36 12.83
C PHE A 24 3.92 19.23 13.71
N VAL A 25 3.04 19.55 14.68
CA VAL A 25 2.35 18.53 15.49
C VAL A 25 1.43 17.65 14.64
N CYS A 26 0.66 18.24 13.72
CA CYS A 26 -0.16 17.49 12.77
C CYS A 26 0.68 16.65 11.80
N LYS A 27 1.83 17.17 11.35
CA LYS A 27 2.78 16.42 10.52
C LYS A 27 3.38 15.23 11.29
N LEU A 28 3.67 15.41 12.58
CA LEU A 28 4.11 14.33 13.45
C LEU A 28 3.02 13.27 13.66
N CYS A 29 1.76 13.70 13.78
CA CYS A 29 0.61 12.79 13.79
C CYS A 29 0.54 11.94 12.51
N TYR A 30 0.65 12.58 11.34
CA TYR A 30 0.73 11.88 10.06
C TYR A 30 1.86 10.85 10.04
N TYR A 31 3.07 11.28 10.44
CA TYR A 31 4.21 10.36 10.53
C TYR A 31 3.98 9.21 11.52
N SER A 32 3.30 9.44 12.63
CA SER A 32 3.04 8.36 13.59
C SER A 32 2.14 7.25 13.02
N ILE A 33 1.19 7.63 12.16
CA ILE A 33 0.24 6.69 11.55
C ILE A 33 0.90 5.90 10.42
N PHE A 34 1.60 6.59 9.51
CA PHE A 34 2.09 6.00 8.27
C PHE A 34 3.55 5.54 8.30
N TYR A 35 4.33 5.98 9.28
CA TYR A 35 5.76 5.66 9.38
C TYR A 35 6.09 5.07 10.75
N ASP A 36 7.12 4.24 10.80
CA ASP A 36 7.87 3.80 11.98
C ASP A 36 8.93 4.83 12.35
N ILE A 37 8.87 5.32 13.60
CA ILE A 37 9.77 6.37 14.10
C ILE A 37 10.97 5.73 14.80
N HIS A 38 12.16 5.85 14.20
CA HIS A 38 13.42 5.39 14.78
C HIS A 38 14.24 6.58 15.31
N VAL A 39 14.39 6.66 16.63
CA VAL A 39 15.15 7.73 17.30
C VAL A 39 16.59 7.29 17.55
N HIS A 40 17.53 7.85 16.80
CA HIS A 40 18.97 7.52 16.94
C HIS A 40 19.60 8.19 18.16
N GLN A 41 19.21 9.43 18.45
CA GLN A 41 19.79 10.24 19.53
C GLN A 41 18.70 10.79 20.46
N ARG A 42 18.26 9.96 21.41
CA ARG A 42 17.16 10.27 22.34
C ARG A 42 17.37 11.57 23.11
N THR A 43 18.58 11.81 23.62
CA THR A 43 18.90 13.00 24.42
C THR A 43 18.84 14.29 23.60
N SER A 44 19.48 14.30 22.43
CA SER A 44 19.53 15.47 21.53
C SER A 44 18.13 15.83 21.00
N LEU A 45 17.34 14.82 20.64
CA LEU A 45 15.96 15.00 20.18
C LEU A 45 15.10 15.60 21.30
N CYS A 46 15.15 15.03 22.51
CA CYS A 46 14.38 15.50 23.66
C CYS A 46 14.71 16.97 23.99
N LEU A 47 16.00 17.33 24.03
CA LEU A 47 16.43 18.71 24.30
C LEU A 47 15.94 19.66 23.21
N SER A 48 16.06 19.27 21.94
CA SER A 48 15.63 20.07 20.80
C SER A 48 14.12 20.29 20.79
N ILE A 49 13.32 19.22 20.95
CA ILE A 49 11.86 19.30 21.01
C ILE A 49 11.41 20.13 22.20
N THR A 50 12.05 19.98 23.36
CA THR A 50 11.74 20.77 24.56
C THR A 50 12.02 22.25 24.33
N GLY A 51 13.17 22.60 23.74
CA GLY A 51 13.52 23.99 23.43
C GLY A 51 12.53 24.64 22.46
N VAL A 52 12.18 23.94 21.38
CA VAL A 52 11.20 24.42 20.39
C VAL A 52 9.81 24.53 21.02
N SER A 53 9.39 23.56 21.82
CA SER A 53 8.09 23.54 22.51
C SER A 53 7.97 24.67 23.53
N LEU A 54 9.03 24.96 24.29
CA LEU A 54 9.05 26.08 25.24
C LEU A 54 8.95 27.42 24.50
N ALA A 55 9.71 27.60 23.41
CA ALA A 55 9.63 28.80 22.59
C ALA A 55 8.21 28.99 22.00
N ALA A 56 7.63 27.91 21.47
CA ALA A 56 6.27 27.91 20.96
C ALA A 56 5.25 28.26 22.04
N LEU A 57 5.39 27.72 23.26
CA LEU A 57 4.52 28.03 24.39
C LEU A 57 4.57 29.51 24.76
N ILE A 58 5.76 30.11 24.85
CA ILE A 58 5.91 31.55 25.15
C ILE A 58 5.20 32.39 24.09
N ILE A 59 5.39 32.04 22.82
CA ILE A 59 4.73 32.72 21.69
C ILE A 59 3.21 32.59 21.80
N MET A 60 2.70 31.38 22.02
CA MET A 60 1.26 31.11 22.11
C MET A 60 0.62 31.80 23.31
N LEU A 61 1.29 31.87 24.46
CA LEU A 61 0.80 32.62 25.62
C LEU A 61 0.70 34.12 25.33
N TYR A 62 1.68 34.66 24.60
CA TYR A 62 1.67 36.06 24.16
C TYR A 62 0.53 36.35 23.17
N THR A 63 0.19 35.40 22.29
CA THR A 63 -0.89 35.54 21.29
C THR A 63 -2.21 34.89 21.70
N ARG A 64 -2.40 34.47 22.97
CA ARG A 64 -3.53 33.66 23.45
C ARG A 64 -4.95 34.17 23.14
N HIS A 65 -5.11 35.47 22.88
CA HIS A 65 -6.40 36.07 22.52
C HIS A 65 -6.67 36.12 21.01
N GLN A 66 -5.67 35.79 20.18
CA GLN A 66 -5.84 35.70 18.72
C GLN A 66 -6.59 34.42 18.36
N ILE A 67 -7.47 34.51 17.36
CA ILE A 67 -8.30 33.39 16.91
C ILE A 67 -7.43 32.21 16.46
N LEU A 68 -6.34 32.47 15.71
CA LEU A 68 -5.41 31.44 15.25
C LEU A 68 -4.82 30.61 16.40
N THR A 69 -4.31 31.27 17.43
CA THR A 69 -3.74 30.58 18.60
C THR A 69 -4.79 29.81 19.40
N ARG A 70 -6.04 30.29 19.46
CA ARG A 70 -7.15 29.55 20.08
C ARG A 70 -7.45 28.27 19.31
N ILE A 71 -7.56 28.34 17.99
CA ILE A 71 -7.77 27.16 17.15
C ILE A 71 -6.61 26.17 17.29
N SER A 72 -5.37 26.66 17.20
CA SER A 72 -4.16 25.86 17.46
C SER A 72 -4.23 25.13 18.81
N SER A 73 -4.67 25.80 19.87
CA SER A 73 -4.78 25.20 21.21
C SER A 73 -5.76 24.03 21.29
N PHE A 74 -6.78 24.01 20.43
CA PHE A 74 -7.76 22.94 20.37
C PHE A 74 -7.32 21.74 19.54
N ILE A 75 -6.40 21.95 18.58
CA ILE A 75 -5.96 20.92 17.62
C ILE A 75 -4.77 20.10 18.17
N ILE A 76 -3.85 20.73 18.92
CA ILE A 76 -2.59 20.10 19.35
C ILE A 76 -2.82 18.80 20.11
N LEU A 77 -3.73 18.78 21.09
CA LEU A 77 -3.98 17.58 21.90
C LEU A 77 -4.65 16.45 21.10
N PRO A 78 -5.73 16.69 20.33
CA PRO A 78 -6.26 15.66 19.43
C PRO A 78 -5.23 15.11 18.45
N ALA A 79 -4.41 15.96 17.85
CA ALA A 79 -3.38 15.53 16.92
C ALA A 79 -2.30 14.66 17.59
N MET A 80 -2.04 14.85 18.87
CA MET A 80 -1.05 14.03 19.59
C MET A 80 -1.58 12.67 20.03
N LEU A 81 -2.88 12.37 19.91
CA LEU A 81 -3.43 11.10 20.35
C LEU A 81 -2.81 9.89 19.62
N PRO A 82 -2.74 9.85 18.28
CA PRO A 82 -2.10 8.73 17.57
C PRO A 82 -0.63 8.58 17.94
N VAL A 83 0.08 9.70 18.11
CA VAL A 83 1.49 9.71 18.53
C VAL A 83 1.66 9.04 19.90
N VAL A 84 0.79 9.37 20.85
CA VAL A 84 0.82 8.82 22.22
C VAL A 84 0.53 7.32 22.24
N LEU A 85 -0.43 6.87 21.43
CA LEU A 85 -0.83 5.46 21.38
C LEU A 85 0.21 4.59 20.67
N LEU A 86 0.67 5.03 19.48
CA LEU A 86 1.54 4.23 18.62
C LEU A 86 3.01 4.26 19.05
N TYR A 87 3.45 5.33 19.72
CA TYR A 87 4.84 5.50 20.18
C TYR A 87 4.96 5.57 21.70
N PHE A 88 4.06 4.86 22.39
CA PHE A 88 4.09 4.76 23.84
C PHE A 88 5.46 4.23 24.31
N GLY A 89 6.17 5.04 25.11
CA GLY A 89 7.54 4.74 25.55
C GLY A 89 8.60 5.72 25.04
N GLU A 90 8.36 6.42 23.93
CA GLU A 90 9.23 7.50 23.43
C GLU A 90 8.87 8.85 24.07
N TRP A 91 8.94 8.88 25.41
CA TRP A 91 8.49 10.00 26.27
C TRP A 91 9.16 11.34 25.95
N GLY A 92 10.42 11.31 25.50
CA GLY A 92 11.16 12.53 25.15
C GLY A 92 10.57 13.30 23.98
N LEU A 93 9.83 12.63 23.09
CA LEU A 93 9.10 13.25 21.98
C LEU A 93 7.68 13.68 22.42
N ILE A 94 7.02 12.86 23.24
CA ILE A 94 5.62 13.05 23.61
C ILE A 94 5.43 14.16 24.66
N ILE A 95 6.16 14.09 25.78
CA ILE A 95 5.88 14.89 26.98
C ILE A 95 5.94 16.40 26.69
N PRO A 96 6.98 16.95 26.03
CA PRO A 96 7.06 18.40 25.84
C PRO A 96 5.87 18.96 25.06
N ILE A 97 5.41 18.25 24.03
CA ILE A 97 4.31 18.70 23.16
C ILE A 97 2.96 18.61 23.89
N ILE A 98 2.72 17.52 24.64
CA ILE A 98 1.51 17.36 25.45
C ILE A 98 1.42 18.44 26.53
N VAL A 99 2.52 18.73 27.23
CA VAL A 99 2.55 19.79 28.24
C VAL A 99 2.21 21.15 27.62
N VAL A 100 2.77 21.46 26.45
CA VAL A 100 2.39 22.68 25.71
C VAL A 100 0.90 22.69 25.39
N GLY A 101 0.35 21.59 24.85
CA GLY A 101 -1.05 21.44 24.53
C GLY A 101 -1.98 21.67 25.72
N ILE A 102 -1.68 21.07 26.88
CA ILE A 102 -2.47 21.23 28.11
C ILE A 102 -2.41 22.68 28.60
N VAL A 103 -1.19 23.24 28.73
CA VAL A 103 -1.01 24.60 29.25
C VAL A 103 -1.69 25.62 28.35
N ILE A 104 -1.52 25.51 27.02
CA ILE A 104 -2.13 26.47 26.11
C ILE A 104 -3.65 26.30 26.03
N LEU A 105 -4.20 25.09 26.11
CA LEU A 105 -5.65 24.88 26.15
C LEU A 105 -6.27 25.57 27.37
N LEU A 106 -5.68 25.38 28.57
CA LEU A 106 -6.18 25.94 29.82
C LEU A 106 -6.04 27.47 29.89
N LEU A 107 -4.89 27.98 29.43
CA LEU A 107 -4.57 29.41 29.45
C LEU A 107 -4.98 30.16 28.17
N SER A 108 -5.65 29.47 27.23
CA SER A 108 -6.17 30.06 26.01
C SER A 108 -7.18 31.17 26.33
N GLY A 109 -7.22 32.20 25.49
CA GLY A 109 -8.19 33.29 25.62
C GLY A 109 -9.62 32.91 25.22
N ALA A 110 -9.94 31.62 25.10
CA ALA A 110 -11.27 31.10 24.84
C ALA A 110 -12.16 31.15 26.09
N GLY A 111 -13.49 31.12 25.92
CA GLY A 111 -14.43 31.13 27.04
C GLY A 111 -14.27 29.89 27.93
N GLU A 112 -14.45 30.04 29.25
CA GLU A 112 -14.26 28.96 30.22
C GLU A 112 -15.11 27.73 29.89
N GLY A 113 -16.39 27.92 29.55
CA GLY A 113 -17.27 26.80 29.18
C GLY A 113 -16.75 25.98 27.99
N VAL A 114 -16.18 26.64 26.97
CA VAL A 114 -15.60 25.95 25.79
C VAL A 114 -14.35 25.17 26.17
N LYS A 115 -13.46 25.76 26.99
CA LYS A 115 -12.24 25.09 27.46
C LYS A 115 -12.59 23.85 28.28
N THR A 116 -13.54 23.96 29.21
CA THR A 116 -13.99 22.82 30.02
C THR A 116 -14.60 21.72 29.15
N ALA A 117 -15.51 22.08 28.23
CA ALA A 117 -16.14 21.09 27.35
C ALA A 117 -15.14 20.41 26.40
N LEU A 118 -14.22 21.15 25.79
CA LEU A 118 -13.19 20.55 24.94
C LEU A 118 -12.19 19.70 25.74
N ALA A 119 -11.79 20.15 26.92
CA ALA A 119 -10.90 19.38 27.79
C ALA A 119 -11.54 18.05 28.20
N THR A 120 -12.84 18.02 28.53
CA THR A 120 -13.53 16.76 28.86
C THR A 120 -13.66 15.84 27.65
N VAL A 121 -13.99 16.37 26.47
CA VAL A 121 -14.05 15.58 25.22
C VAL A 121 -12.68 15.00 24.87
N ILE A 122 -11.61 15.80 24.93
CA ILE A 122 -10.24 15.35 24.66
C ILE A 122 -9.82 14.27 25.67
N LEU A 123 -10.11 14.48 26.96
CA LEU A 123 -9.81 13.49 27.99
C LEU A 123 -10.52 12.15 27.72
N LEU A 124 -11.82 12.18 27.42
CA LEU A 124 -12.58 10.97 27.06
C LEU A 124 -12.01 10.29 25.82
N MET A 125 -11.64 11.08 24.80
CA MET A 125 -11.04 10.55 23.58
C MET A 125 -9.70 9.83 23.85
N TYR A 126 -8.87 10.34 24.75
CA TYR A 126 -7.65 9.66 25.19
C TYR A 126 -7.94 8.37 25.96
N ILE A 127 -8.93 8.38 26.86
CA ILE A 127 -9.31 7.18 27.63
C ILE A 127 -9.85 6.09 26.70
N PHE A 128 -10.82 6.42 25.84
CA PHE A 128 -11.40 5.46 24.89
C PHE A 128 -10.40 5.04 23.81
N GLY A 129 -9.56 5.96 23.33
CA GLY A 129 -8.50 5.67 22.37
C GLY A 129 -7.47 4.69 22.94
N ALA A 130 -7.00 4.91 24.17
CA ALA A 130 -6.10 4.00 24.86
C ALA A 130 -6.76 2.63 25.08
N LEU A 131 -7.99 2.60 25.61
CA LEU A 131 -8.72 1.35 25.83
C LEU A 131 -8.89 0.57 24.52
N GLY A 132 -9.34 1.22 23.45
CA GLY A 132 -9.52 0.60 22.14
C GLY A 132 -8.21 0.09 21.55
N TYR A 133 -7.13 0.87 21.64
CA TYR A 133 -5.81 0.47 21.20
C TYR A 133 -5.30 -0.77 21.96
N PHE A 134 -5.38 -0.76 23.30
CA PHE A 134 -4.95 -1.91 24.10
C PHE A 134 -5.78 -3.15 23.80
N LEU A 135 -7.11 -3.05 23.74
CA LEU A 135 -7.96 -4.19 23.36
C LEU A 135 -7.57 -4.72 21.97
N PHE A 136 -7.39 -3.82 20.98
CA PHE A 136 -7.03 -4.23 19.63
C PHE A 136 -5.67 -4.96 19.61
N THR A 137 -4.63 -4.35 20.19
CA THR A 137 -3.29 -4.95 20.22
C THR A 137 -3.23 -6.24 21.03
N SER A 138 -3.97 -6.36 22.13
CA SER A 138 -3.98 -7.57 22.95
C SER A 138 -4.74 -8.74 22.31
N PHE A 139 -5.78 -8.49 21.52
CA PHE A 139 -6.58 -9.55 20.90
C PHE A 139 -6.17 -9.90 19.47
N PHE A 140 -5.68 -8.93 18.69
CA PHE A 140 -5.44 -9.12 17.25
C PHE A 140 -3.96 -9.13 16.86
N VAL A 141 -3.04 -8.69 17.72
CA VAL A 141 -1.61 -8.73 17.42
C VAL A 141 -0.97 -9.89 18.16
N SER A 142 -0.71 -10.98 17.45
CA SER A 142 0.08 -12.09 17.98
C SER A 142 1.54 -11.66 18.08
N PRO A 143 2.21 -11.80 19.25
CA PRO A 143 3.64 -11.54 19.35
C PRO A 143 4.40 -12.66 18.63
N ALA A 144 4.63 -12.51 17.33
CA ALA A 144 5.58 -13.34 16.61
C ALA A 144 7.00 -12.96 17.06
N LYS A 145 7.75 -13.93 17.59
CA LYS A 145 9.15 -13.72 17.91
C LYS A 145 9.95 -13.86 16.62
N GLU A 146 10.18 -12.72 15.99
CA GLU A 146 11.03 -12.60 14.81
C GLU A 146 12.46 -12.24 15.23
N THR A 147 13.43 -12.94 14.66
CA THR A 147 14.85 -12.63 14.79
C THR A 147 15.42 -12.29 13.42
N GLU A 148 15.95 -11.08 13.28
CA GLU A 148 16.65 -10.64 12.08
C GLU A 148 18.03 -11.31 12.01
N VAL A 149 18.25 -12.12 10.96
CA VAL A 149 19.49 -12.91 10.75
C VAL A 149 20.44 -12.20 9.79
N GLY A 150 19.90 -11.42 8.85
CA GLY A 150 20.71 -10.71 7.87
C GLY A 150 19.97 -9.53 7.26
N ARG A 151 20.73 -8.55 6.77
CA ARG A 151 20.20 -7.39 6.06
C ARG A 151 21.19 -6.88 5.03
N GLY A 152 20.67 -6.22 4.01
CA GLY A 152 21.51 -5.57 3.01
C GLY A 152 20.72 -4.60 2.15
N VAL A 153 21.42 -3.95 1.23
CA VAL A 153 20.88 -2.97 0.29
C VAL A 153 21.27 -3.44 -1.11
N SER A 154 20.38 -3.24 -2.08
CA SER A 154 20.63 -3.59 -3.47
C SER A 154 21.73 -2.70 -4.07
N PRO A 155 22.38 -3.12 -5.18
CA PRO A 155 23.46 -2.36 -5.82
C PRO A 155 23.07 -0.95 -6.24
N SER A 156 21.85 -0.74 -6.72
CA SER A 156 21.32 0.60 -7.05
C SER A 156 21.12 1.49 -5.81
N GLY A 157 20.95 0.90 -4.63
CA GLY A 157 20.55 1.59 -3.42
C GLY A 157 19.04 1.80 -3.28
N ASP A 158 18.24 1.35 -4.27
CA ASP A 158 16.79 1.59 -4.30
C ASP A 158 16.01 0.65 -3.39
N TYR A 159 16.55 -0.54 -3.10
CA TYR A 159 15.92 -1.55 -2.25
C TYR A 159 16.79 -1.95 -1.08
N ARG A 160 16.14 -2.36 -0.01
CA ARG A 160 16.78 -3.09 1.09
C ARG A 160 16.03 -4.36 1.37
N TYR A 161 16.76 -5.33 1.89
CA TYR A 161 16.19 -6.61 2.29
C TYR A 161 16.55 -6.93 3.75
N ARG A 162 15.66 -7.66 4.41
CA ARG A 162 15.90 -8.29 5.70
C ARG A 162 15.54 -9.77 5.66
N ILE A 163 16.34 -10.59 6.30
CA ILE A 163 16.14 -12.02 6.48
C ILE A 163 15.71 -12.22 7.91
N VAL A 164 14.57 -12.85 8.10
CA VAL A 164 13.93 -13.00 9.40
C VAL A 164 13.61 -14.46 9.62
N ASN A 165 14.08 -14.99 10.74
CA ASN A 165 13.65 -16.27 11.24
C ASN A 165 12.55 -16.03 12.27
N SER A 166 11.39 -16.66 12.06
CA SER A 166 10.31 -16.65 13.02
C SER A 166 10.27 -17.99 13.75
N VAL A 167 10.10 -17.94 15.06
CA VAL A 167 9.88 -19.13 15.88
C VAL A 167 8.38 -19.33 16.06
N ASP A 168 7.85 -20.42 15.55
CA ASP A 168 6.46 -20.84 15.74
C ASP A 168 6.39 -22.28 16.30
N THR A 169 5.18 -22.75 16.61
CA THR A 169 4.95 -24.13 17.10
C THR A 169 5.16 -25.21 16.02
N SER A 170 5.57 -24.83 14.81
CA SER A 170 5.67 -25.66 13.61
C SER A 170 7.08 -25.62 13.02
N ASN A 171 8.10 -25.62 13.89
CA ASN A 171 9.54 -25.57 13.56
C ASN A 171 10.01 -24.26 12.90
N GLY A 172 9.20 -23.20 13.00
CA GLY A 172 9.54 -21.85 12.53
C GLY A 172 9.61 -21.70 11.01
N SER A 173 9.90 -20.50 10.53
CA SER A 173 10.15 -20.21 9.11
C SER A 173 11.28 -19.22 8.90
N THR A 174 11.94 -19.31 7.75
CA THR A 174 12.88 -18.30 7.26
C THR A 174 12.20 -17.51 6.14
N ALA A 175 12.05 -16.21 6.33
CA ALA A 175 11.42 -15.30 5.37
C ALA A 175 12.39 -14.20 4.94
N ILE A 176 12.33 -13.83 3.66
CA ILE A 176 13.05 -12.68 3.12
C ILE A 176 12.04 -11.63 2.75
N TYR A 177 12.21 -10.45 3.34
CA TYR A 177 11.42 -9.27 3.04
C TYR A 177 12.24 -8.29 2.21
N VAL A 178 11.62 -7.72 1.19
CA VAL A 178 12.18 -6.62 0.39
C VAL A 178 11.27 -5.40 0.53
N GLU A 179 11.86 -4.22 0.65
CA GLU A 179 11.15 -2.94 0.69
C GLU A 179 11.99 -1.82 0.06
N PRO A 180 11.37 -0.72 -0.41
CA PRO A 180 12.10 0.41 -0.97
C PRO A 180 12.95 1.11 0.10
N ASN A 181 14.20 1.36 -0.24
CA ASN A 181 15.16 2.06 0.63
C ASN A 181 15.08 3.60 0.48
N THR A 182 14.38 4.09 -0.54
CA THR A 182 14.21 5.51 -0.86
C THR A 182 12.97 6.15 -0.23
N ALA A 183 12.03 5.35 0.28
CA ALA A 183 10.76 5.82 0.81
C ALA A 183 10.86 6.48 2.21
N ASP A 184 11.98 6.30 2.91
CA ASP A 184 12.17 6.82 4.26
C ASP A 184 12.41 8.34 4.29
N VAL A 185 11.89 9.01 5.32
CA VAL A 185 12.21 10.42 5.59
C VAL A 185 13.25 10.50 6.70
N LYS A 186 14.47 10.92 6.34
CA LYS A 186 15.63 10.98 7.25
C LYS A 186 15.87 12.41 7.74
N TYR A 187 15.89 12.60 9.05
CA TYR A 187 16.33 13.83 9.72
C TYR A 187 17.54 13.53 10.63
N SER A 188 18.24 14.57 11.11
CA SER A 188 19.49 14.41 11.88
C SER A 188 19.38 13.55 13.15
N PHE A 189 18.20 13.50 13.79
CA PHE A 189 18.00 12.78 15.06
C PHE A 189 17.01 11.61 14.96
N VAL A 190 16.26 11.54 13.86
CA VAL A 190 15.13 10.62 13.71
C VAL A 190 15.00 10.21 12.25
N THR A 191 14.76 8.92 12.02
CA THR A 191 14.37 8.37 10.72
C THR A 191 12.93 7.92 10.80
N PHE A 192 12.13 8.31 9.81
CA PHE A 192 10.77 7.83 9.61
C PHE A 192 10.78 6.80 8.48
N THR A 193 10.60 5.53 8.82
CA THR A 193 10.53 4.41 7.87
C THR A 193 9.09 4.16 7.47
N LEU A 194 8.78 4.04 6.18
CA LEU A 194 7.37 3.91 5.74
C LEU A 194 6.78 2.54 6.12
N LYS A 195 5.61 2.51 6.77
CA LYS A 195 4.94 1.28 7.20
C LYS A 195 4.32 0.51 6.04
N ASN A 196 4.19 -0.80 6.22
CA ASN A 196 3.47 -1.72 5.33
C ASN A 196 4.01 -1.69 3.89
N MET A 197 5.33 -1.56 3.76
CA MET A 197 6.03 -1.63 2.49
C MET A 197 6.76 -2.97 2.31
N GLU A 198 6.79 -3.82 3.32
CA GLU A 198 7.52 -5.08 3.25
C GLU A 198 6.79 -6.10 2.38
N ARG A 199 7.51 -6.72 1.45
CA ARG A 199 7.02 -7.82 0.62
C ARG A 199 7.82 -9.08 0.87
N VAL A 200 7.12 -10.18 1.14
CA VAL A 200 7.73 -11.51 1.27
C VAL A 200 8.08 -12.01 -0.12
N VAL A 201 9.38 -12.12 -0.42
CA VAL A 201 9.88 -12.63 -1.71
C VAL A 201 10.29 -14.09 -1.62
N PHE A 202 10.59 -14.56 -0.42
CA PHE A 202 10.90 -15.94 -0.13
C PHE A 202 10.38 -16.31 1.25
N LEU A 203 9.81 -17.50 1.36
CA LEU A 203 9.37 -18.09 2.61
C LEU A 203 9.63 -19.59 2.50
N ASP A 204 10.44 -20.12 3.42
CA ASP A 204 10.65 -21.57 3.54
C ASP A 204 10.55 -22.01 5.00
N ARG A 205 10.23 -23.29 5.18
CA ARG A 205 10.11 -23.95 6.48
C ARG A 205 10.96 -25.22 6.48
N PRO A 206 11.72 -25.53 7.54
CA PRO A 206 11.75 -24.93 8.90
C PRO A 206 12.71 -23.74 9.08
N SER A 207 12.72 -23.11 10.28
CA SER A 207 13.63 -22.00 10.64
C SER A 207 15.02 -22.49 11.05
N ASP A 208 15.88 -22.88 10.09
CA ASP A 208 17.31 -23.14 10.37
C ASP A 208 18.19 -22.98 9.11
N ASP A 209 17.67 -22.37 8.04
CA ASP A 209 18.41 -22.26 6.78
C ASP A 209 19.37 -21.06 6.77
N GLU A 210 20.64 -21.31 6.41
CA GLU A 210 21.57 -20.24 6.06
C GLU A 210 21.25 -19.77 4.64
N VAL A 211 20.81 -18.51 4.52
CA VAL A 211 20.45 -17.90 3.25
C VAL A 211 21.55 -16.95 2.80
N GLN A 212 22.15 -17.26 1.65
CA GLN A 212 23.05 -16.35 0.95
C GLN A 212 22.27 -15.57 -0.10
N VAL A 213 22.34 -14.25 -0.03
CA VAL A 213 21.66 -13.34 -0.95
C VAL A 213 22.69 -12.75 -1.90
N ASN A 214 22.43 -12.89 -3.20
CA ASN A 214 23.23 -12.30 -4.26
C ASN A 214 22.36 -11.32 -5.04
N TRP A 215 22.97 -10.20 -5.42
CA TRP A 215 22.36 -9.20 -6.29
C TRP A 215 23.10 -9.14 -7.61
N SER A 216 22.35 -9.15 -8.71
CA SER A 216 22.83 -8.80 -10.04
C SER A 216 22.03 -7.60 -10.54
N THR A 217 22.65 -6.78 -11.39
CA THR A 217 21.93 -5.77 -12.18
C THR A 217 21.85 -6.32 -13.59
N GLU A 218 20.62 -6.55 -14.06
CA GLU A 218 20.33 -7.12 -15.38
C GLU A 218 19.62 -6.08 -16.24
N ASN A 219 19.74 -6.20 -17.56
CA ASN A 219 19.05 -5.28 -18.46
C ASN A 219 17.56 -5.69 -18.64
N ARG A 220 16.73 -4.73 -19.05
CA ARG A 220 15.28 -4.92 -19.23
C ARG A 220 14.95 -6.09 -20.17
N GLN A 221 15.70 -6.23 -21.26
CA GLN A 221 15.49 -7.30 -22.25
C GLN A 221 15.81 -8.68 -21.67
N GLU A 222 16.93 -8.84 -20.97
CA GLU A 222 17.36 -10.07 -20.30
C GLU A 222 16.31 -10.53 -19.28
N ILE A 223 15.80 -9.59 -18.48
CA ILE A 223 14.76 -9.89 -17.49
C ILE A 223 13.45 -10.31 -18.18
N THR A 224 13.06 -9.61 -19.25
CA THR A 224 11.84 -9.92 -20.01
C THR A 224 11.94 -11.28 -20.69
N ASP A 225 13.08 -11.61 -21.29
CA ASP A 225 13.35 -12.90 -21.92
C ASP A 225 13.29 -14.03 -20.89
N HIS A 226 13.88 -13.82 -19.70
CA HIS A 226 13.82 -14.78 -18.61
C HIS A 226 12.39 -15.00 -18.09
N LEU A 227 11.58 -13.95 -17.99
CA LEU A 227 10.17 -14.04 -17.59
C LEU A 227 9.34 -14.81 -18.62
N ASN A 228 9.49 -14.47 -19.90
CA ASN A 228 8.80 -15.16 -20.98
C ASN A 228 9.23 -16.63 -21.12
N ALA A 229 10.47 -16.98 -20.73
CA ALA A 229 10.93 -18.36 -20.65
C ALA A 229 10.27 -19.16 -19.50
N ILE A 230 9.85 -18.49 -18.42
CA ILE A 230 9.10 -19.12 -17.32
C ILE A 230 7.64 -19.33 -17.73
N SER A 231 7.00 -18.31 -18.31
CA SER A 231 5.62 -18.39 -18.76
C SER A 231 5.31 -17.41 -19.89
N ASP A 232 4.57 -17.88 -20.88
CA ASP A 232 4.02 -17.12 -21.99
C ASP A 232 2.69 -16.41 -21.65
N LYS A 233 2.19 -16.57 -20.42
CA LYS A 233 0.89 -16.05 -19.96
C LYS A 233 1.01 -14.97 -18.88
N ILE A 234 2.14 -14.28 -18.84
CA ILE A 234 2.34 -13.18 -17.90
C ILE A 234 1.52 -11.99 -18.38
N GLU A 235 0.51 -11.61 -17.61
CA GLU A 235 -0.34 -10.45 -17.86
C GLU A 235 0.20 -9.23 -17.11
N VAL A 236 0.26 -8.09 -17.79
CA VAL A 236 0.61 -6.78 -17.24
C VAL A 236 -0.64 -5.92 -17.18
N THR A 237 -0.95 -5.37 -16.01
CA THR A 237 -2.08 -4.44 -15.85
C THR A 237 -1.63 -3.03 -16.21
N VAL A 238 -2.42 -2.32 -17.01
CA VAL A 238 -2.13 -0.99 -17.53
C VAL A 238 -3.34 -0.06 -17.39
N THR A 239 -3.08 1.24 -17.34
CA THR A 239 -4.11 2.29 -17.31
C THR A 239 -4.75 2.51 -18.68
N ASP A 240 -5.87 3.24 -18.71
CA ASP A 240 -6.54 3.62 -19.96
C ASP A 240 -5.65 4.43 -20.90
N ALA A 241 -4.88 5.37 -20.35
CA ALA A 241 -3.96 6.19 -21.10
C ALA A 241 -2.80 5.36 -21.69
N GLU A 242 -2.35 4.33 -20.96
CA GLU A 242 -1.30 3.42 -21.43
C GLU A 242 -1.83 2.46 -22.50
N LEU A 243 -3.05 1.93 -22.35
CA LEU A 243 -3.70 1.13 -23.39
C LEU A 243 -3.77 1.88 -24.73
N GLU A 244 -4.18 3.15 -24.69
CA GLU A 244 -4.26 3.98 -25.90
C GLU A 244 -2.88 4.19 -26.54
N LYS A 245 -1.84 4.46 -25.73
CA LYS A 245 -0.45 4.56 -26.23
C LYS A 245 0.06 3.27 -26.85
N LEU A 246 -0.35 2.12 -26.31
CA LEU A 246 -0.03 0.79 -26.84
C LEU A 246 -0.81 0.46 -28.12
N GLY A 247 -1.73 1.33 -28.55
CA GLY A 247 -2.56 1.15 -29.75
C GLY A 247 -3.82 0.33 -29.51
N TYR A 248 -4.20 0.07 -28.26
CA TYR A 248 -5.46 -0.57 -27.93
C TYR A 248 -6.60 0.46 -27.89
N THR A 249 -7.77 0.06 -28.36
CA THR A 249 -8.99 0.87 -28.31
C THR A 249 -9.87 0.36 -27.17
N TYR A 250 -10.84 1.17 -26.74
CA TYR A 250 -11.83 0.71 -25.77
C TYR A 250 -12.51 -0.58 -26.23
N ASP A 251 -12.95 -0.59 -27.51
CA ASP A 251 -13.73 -1.67 -28.10
C ASP A 251 -12.94 -2.98 -28.25
N ASN A 252 -11.64 -2.95 -28.54
CA ASN A 252 -10.83 -4.17 -28.66
C ASN A 252 -10.42 -4.79 -27.31
N LYS A 253 -10.70 -4.08 -26.21
CA LYS A 253 -10.49 -4.59 -24.84
C LYS A 253 -11.78 -4.97 -24.13
N LEU A 254 -12.92 -4.92 -24.80
CA LEU A 254 -14.16 -5.41 -24.21
C LEU A 254 -14.18 -6.94 -24.15
N GLN A 255 -14.56 -7.47 -22.99
CA GLN A 255 -14.68 -8.91 -22.75
C GLN A 255 -15.99 -9.26 -22.03
N LEU A 256 -16.48 -10.46 -22.32
CA LEU A 256 -17.55 -11.14 -21.59
C LEU A 256 -16.93 -11.98 -20.46
N ILE A 257 -17.39 -11.73 -19.24
CA ILE A 257 -17.01 -12.48 -18.03
C ILE A 257 -18.25 -13.04 -17.35
N ASN A 258 -18.06 -13.97 -16.39
CA ASN A 258 -19.15 -14.59 -15.63
C ASN A 258 -20.24 -15.23 -16.50
N LEU A 259 -19.85 -15.77 -17.65
CA LEU A 259 -20.76 -16.44 -18.56
C LEU A 259 -21.42 -17.63 -17.86
N SER A 260 -22.75 -17.67 -17.84
CA SER A 260 -23.50 -18.83 -17.39
C SER A 260 -23.24 -20.02 -18.33
N ALA A 261 -23.46 -21.25 -17.84
CA ALA A 261 -23.23 -22.46 -18.63
C ALA A 261 -23.97 -22.43 -19.98
N SER A 262 -25.21 -21.94 -20.03
CA SER A 262 -25.97 -21.82 -21.28
C SER A 262 -25.34 -20.83 -22.27
N ARG A 263 -24.79 -19.71 -21.78
CA ARG A 263 -24.10 -18.72 -22.62
C ARG A 263 -22.75 -19.23 -23.12
N LYS A 264 -22.01 -19.99 -22.30
CA LYS A 264 -20.79 -20.68 -22.74
C LYS A 264 -21.08 -21.65 -23.88
N PHE A 265 -22.11 -22.49 -23.75
CA PHE A 265 -22.47 -23.44 -24.80
C PHE A 265 -22.90 -22.76 -26.11
N ALA A 266 -23.56 -21.60 -26.04
CA ALA A 266 -23.90 -20.81 -27.22
C ALA A 266 -22.66 -20.25 -27.96
N LEU A 267 -21.54 -20.09 -27.25
CA LEU A 267 -20.25 -19.71 -27.82
C LEU A 267 -19.42 -20.91 -28.30
N GLY A 268 -19.95 -22.14 -28.18
CA GLY A 268 -19.21 -23.37 -28.47
C GLY A 268 -18.19 -23.74 -27.39
N LEU A 269 -18.26 -23.11 -26.22
CA LEU A 269 -17.38 -23.36 -25.08
C LEU A 269 -17.98 -24.43 -24.15
N THR A 270 -17.13 -25.08 -23.38
CA THR A 270 -17.51 -26.05 -22.37
C THR A 270 -17.73 -25.40 -21.01
N ALA A 271 -18.37 -26.12 -20.07
CA ALA A 271 -18.56 -25.61 -18.71
C ALA A 271 -17.23 -25.36 -17.97
N SER A 272 -16.17 -26.08 -18.35
CA SER A 272 -14.83 -26.00 -17.77
C SER A 272 -14.04 -24.78 -18.27
N ASP A 273 -14.48 -24.11 -19.34
CA ASP A 273 -13.80 -22.93 -19.87
C ASP A 273 -14.13 -21.72 -18.99
N VAL A 274 -13.13 -21.23 -18.27
CA VAL A 274 -13.25 -20.12 -17.31
C VAL A 274 -12.60 -18.82 -17.81
N ALA A 275 -11.92 -18.87 -18.95
CA ALA A 275 -11.27 -17.70 -19.53
C ALA A 275 -12.32 -16.66 -19.99
N PRO A 276 -12.04 -15.35 -19.80
CA PRO A 276 -12.82 -14.29 -20.42
C PRO A 276 -12.85 -14.42 -21.95
N VAL A 277 -13.95 -14.00 -22.57
CA VAL A 277 -14.11 -14.03 -24.02
C VAL A 277 -14.10 -12.61 -24.56
N TYR A 278 -13.11 -12.26 -25.38
CA TYR A 278 -13.06 -10.95 -26.00
C TYR A 278 -14.18 -10.79 -27.03
N ILE A 279 -14.86 -9.64 -26.98
CA ILE A 279 -16.03 -9.37 -27.83
C ILE A 279 -15.64 -9.31 -29.32
N ASP A 280 -14.42 -8.92 -29.63
CA ASP A 280 -13.89 -8.84 -30.99
C ASP A 280 -13.67 -10.21 -31.67
N THR A 281 -13.57 -11.28 -30.88
CA THR A 281 -13.48 -12.67 -31.37
C THR A 281 -14.84 -13.25 -31.77
N LEU A 282 -15.94 -12.58 -31.41
CA LEU A 282 -17.30 -13.07 -31.65
C LEU A 282 -17.79 -12.70 -33.05
N ASN A 283 -18.54 -13.61 -33.66
CA ASN A 283 -19.23 -13.34 -34.93
C ASN A 283 -20.57 -12.61 -34.70
N ASP A 284 -21.18 -12.11 -35.79
CA ASP A 284 -22.40 -11.29 -35.70
C ASP A 284 -23.59 -12.02 -35.06
N GLU A 285 -23.73 -13.34 -35.28
CA GLU A 285 -24.78 -14.16 -34.68
C GLU A 285 -24.57 -14.32 -33.17
N GLN A 286 -23.32 -14.54 -32.75
CA GLN A 286 -22.95 -14.60 -31.34
C GLN A 286 -23.17 -13.25 -30.66
N LEU A 287 -22.77 -12.15 -31.29
CA LEU A 287 -23.01 -10.80 -30.75
C LEU A 287 -24.51 -10.51 -30.62
N ASP A 288 -25.33 -10.90 -31.60
CA ASP A 288 -26.78 -10.76 -31.54
C ASP A 288 -27.40 -11.53 -30.37
N PHE A 289 -26.90 -12.73 -30.08
CA PHE A 289 -27.34 -13.51 -28.92
C PHE A 289 -27.10 -12.83 -27.57
N PHE A 290 -26.06 -11.99 -27.46
CA PHE A 290 -25.78 -11.16 -26.27
C PHE A 290 -26.46 -9.79 -26.32
N GLY A 291 -27.25 -9.48 -27.36
CA GLY A 291 -27.87 -8.17 -27.54
C GLY A 291 -26.87 -7.06 -27.88
N ILE A 292 -25.71 -7.42 -28.42
CA ILE A 292 -24.62 -6.50 -28.78
C ILE A 292 -24.61 -6.29 -30.29
N GLY A 293 -24.48 -5.04 -30.71
CA GLY A 293 -24.30 -4.64 -32.11
C GLY A 293 -22.86 -4.20 -32.35
N LYS A 294 -22.41 -4.36 -33.60
CA LYS A 294 -21.10 -3.93 -34.08
C LYS A 294 -21.27 -3.01 -35.29
N GLU A 295 -20.51 -1.92 -35.31
CA GLU A 295 -20.44 -0.98 -36.43
C GLU A 295 -19.30 -1.33 -37.39
N ALA A 296 -19.33 -0.75 -38.59
CA ALA A 296 -18.28 -0.94 -39.60
C ALA A 296 -16.91 -0.39 -39.17
N ASP A 297 -16.88 0.57 -38.24
CA ASP A 297 -15.65 1.12 -37.64
C ASP A 297 -15.11 0.26 -36.47
N GLY A 298 -15.80 -0.80 -36.10
CA GLY A 298 -15.42 -1.72 -35.03
C GLY A 298 -15.96 -1.36 -33.64
N ARG A 299 -16.80 -0.32 -33.51
CA ARG A 299 -17.41 0.06 -32.24
C ARG A 299 -18.57 -0.85 -31.86
N TYR A 300 -18.72 -1.12 -30.55
CA TYR A 300 -19.81 -1.93 -30.02
C TYR A 300 -20.87 -1.09 -29.31
N TYR A 301 -22.14 -1.47 -29.50
CA TYR A 301 -23.30 -0.79 -28.91
C TYR A 301 -24.35 -1.78 -28.40
N VAL A 302 -25.22 -1.32 -27.51
CA VAL A 302 -26.36 -2.11 -26.99
C VAL A 302 -27.52 -2.06 -27.99
N LYS A 303 -28.03 -3.21 -28.43
CA LYS A 303 -29.12 -3.27 -29.45
C LYS A 303 -30.46 -2.77 -28.92
N ASN A 304 -30.81 -3.17 -27.70
CA ASN A 304 -32.09 -2.83 -27.06
C ASN A 304 -31.83 -2.30 -25.64
N PRO A 305 -31.37 -1.04 -25.49
CA PRO A 305 -31.11 -0.47 -24.17
C PRO A 305 -32.41 -0.28 -23.38
N SER A 306 -32.36 -0.49 -22.07
CA SER A 306 -33.48 -0.20 -21.16
C SER A 306 -33.72 1.31 -21.04
N ALA A 307 -34.90 1.71 -20.56
CA ALA A 307 -35.17 3.13 -20.28
C ALA A 307 -34.21 3.68 -19.22
N ASP A 308 -33.96 2.90 -18.16
CA ASP A 308 -33.05 3.27 -17.07
C ASP A 308 -31.62 3.49 -17.58
N LEU A 309 -31.14 2.66 -18.53
CA LEU A 309 -29.82 2.81 -19.13
C LEU A 309 -29.72 4.03 -20.07
N ILE A 310 -30.81 4.38 -20.77
CA ILE A 310 -30.87 5.58 -21.59
C ILE A 310 -30.78 6.83 -20.71
N ASP A 311 -31.53 6.83 -19.60
CA ASP A 311 -31.55 7.93 -18.64
C ASP A 311 -30.17 8.11 -17.97
N GLU A 312 -29.50 7.01 -17.61
CA GLU A 312 -28.17 7.07 -16.97
C GLU A 312 -27.08 7.63 -17.91
N VAL A 313 -27.16 7.37 -19.21
CA VAL A 313 -26.17 7.85 -20.20
C VAL A 313 -26.52 9.25 -20.73
N ASP A 314 -27.51 9.93 -20.14
CA ASP A 314 -28.08 11.21 -20.64
C ASP A 314 -28.43 11.15 -22.15
N GLY A 315 -28.89 9.97 -22.60
CA GLY A 315 -29.11 9.66 -24.01
C GLY A 315 -30.49 10.08 -24.53
N GLU A 316 -30.58 10.43 -25.82
CA GLU A 316 -31.89 10.57 -26.48
C GLU A 316 -32.50 9.19 -26.76
N HIS A 317 -33.80 9.02 -26.48
CA HIS A 317 -34.53 7.82 -26.86
C HIS A 317 -34.40 7.53 -28.37
N GLY A 318 -33.80 6.37 -28.70
CA GLY A 318 -33.57 5.93 -30.08
C GLY A 318 -32.15 6.18 -30.60
N LYS A 319 -31.29 6.88 -29.84
CA LYS A 319 -29.85 6.96 -30.13
C LYS A 319 -29.17 5.64 -29.73
N ARG A 320 -28.17 5.21 -30.51
CA ARG A 320 -27.33 4.06 -30.16
C ARG A 320 -26.48 4.41 -28.93
N ILE A 321 -26.45 3.50 -27.95
CA ILE A 321 -25.60 3.62 -26.77
C ILE A 321 -24.36 2.75 -26.97
N TYR A 322 -23.20 3.39 -27.11
CA TYR A 322 -21.92 2.72 -27.29
C TYR A 322 -21.29 2.37 -25.95
N PHE A 323 -20.67 1.20 -25.85
CA PHE A 323 -19.96 0.81 -24.63
C PHE A 323 -18.80 1.76 -24.31
N SER A 324 -18.14 2.31 -25.34
CA SER A 324 -17.07 3.31 -25.19
C SER A 324 -17.53 4.66 -24.63
N GLU A 325 -18.83 4.92 -24.59
CA GLU A 325 -19.42 6.16 -24.07
C GLU A 325 -20.04 5.96 -22.67
N MET A 326 -20.09 4.72 -22.17
CA MET A 326 -20.61 4.42 -20.83
C MET A 326 -19.58 4.73 -19.76
N ASP A 327 -20.02 5.38 -18.69
CA ASP A 327 -19.26 5.47 -17.46
C ASP A 327 -19.39 4.18 -16.62
N THR A 328 -18.84 4.21 -15.41
CA THR A 328 -18.84 3.04 -14.52
C THR A 328 -20.24 2.68 -14.04
N ASP A 329 -21.10 3.67 -13.83
CA ASP A 329 -22.45 3.46 -13.30
C ASP A 329 -23.40 2.94 -14.39
N ALA A 330 -23.34 3.50 -15.60
CA ALA A 330 -24.05 2.99 -16.77
C ALA A 330 -23.66 1.54 -17.11
N LEU A 331 -22.36 1.21 -17.08
CA LEU A 331 -21.91 -0.16 -17.34
C LEU A 331 -22.36 -1.13 -16.23
N ARG A 332 -22.38 -0.68 -14.98
CA ARG A 332 -22.89 -1.46 -13.85
C ARG A 332 -24.39 -1.71 -13.96
N LEU A 333 -25.15 -0.71 -14.38
CA LEU A 333 -26.58 -0.82 -14.63
C LEU A 333 -26.87 -1.84 -15.74
N PHE A 334 -26.22 -1.68 -16.91
CA PHE A 334 -26.33 -2.64 -18.01
C PHE A 334 -26.07 -4.09 -17.54
N ASN A 335 -24.98 -4.29 -16.78
CA ASN A 335 -24.61 -5.59 -16.25
C ASN A 335 -25.61 -6.16 -15.23
N SER A 336 -26.27 -5.30 -14.45
CA SER A 336 -27.28 -5.71 -13.48
C SER A 336 -28.58 -6.18 -14.14
N GLU A 337 -28.84 -5.76 -15.37
CA GLU A 337 -29.99 -6.19 -16.16
C GLU A 337 -29.77 -7.56 -16.83
N GLN A 338 -28.51 -8.00 -16.97
CA GLN A 338 -28.16 -9.29 -17.57
C GLN A 338 -28.26 -10.44 -16.56
N VAL A 339 -29.39 -10.54 -15.85
CA VAL A 339 -29.63 -11.54 -14.81
C VAL A 339 -30.89 -12.35 -15.10
N ASP A 340 -30.92 -13.56 -14.55
CA ASP A 340 -32.13 -14.38 -14.55
C ASP A 340 -33.17 -13.82 -13.58
N ALA A 341 -34.37 -13.49 -14.09
CA ALA A 341 -35.40 -12.83 -13.30
C ALA A 341 -35.92 -13.67 -12.10
N ALA A 342 -35.79 -15.00 -12.15
CA ALA A 342 -36.28 -15.88 -11.09
C ALA A 342 -35.23 -16.13 -10.00
N THR A 343 -33.94 -16.14 -10.37
CA THR A 343 -32.85 -16.53 -9.47
C THR A 343 -31.88 -15.40 -9.12
N GLY A 344 -31.91 -14.30 -9.88
CA GLY A 344 -30.97 -13.17 -9.75
C GLY A 344 -29.53 -13.50 -10.19
N ILE A 345 -29.31 -14.67 -10.81
CA ILE A 345 -27.99 -15.11 -11.25
C ILE A 345 -27.64 -14.40 -12.56
N SER A 346 -26.45 -13.79 -12.63
CA SER A 346 -25.94 -13.16 -13.85
C SER A 346 -25.78 -14.17 -14.99
N TYR A 347 -26.29 -13.80 -16.16
CA TYR A 347 -26.05 -14.53 -17.41
C TYR A 347 -24.64 -14.25 -17.94
N PHE A 348 -24.18 -13.00 -17.85
CA PHE A 348 -22.84 -12.55 -18.22
C PHE A 348 -22.63 -11.11 -17.76
N ASN A 349 -21.38 -10.66 -17.76
CA ASN A 349 -21.03 -9.26 -17.56
C ASN A 349 -20.09 -8.80 -18.68
N VAL A 350 -20.25 -7.56 -19.13
CA VAL A 350 -19.29 -6.86 -19.99
C VAL A 350 -18.32 -6.08 -19.10
N LYS A 351 -17.02 -6.23 -19.36
CA LYS A 351 -15.97 -5.49 -18.68
C LYS A 351 -14.89 -5.09 -19.67
N LYS A 352 -14.28 -3.92 -19.46
CA LYS A 352 -13.04 -3.54 -20.14
C LYS A 352 -11.83 -4.23 -19.50
N CYS A 353 -11.07 -4.95 -20.32
CA CYS A 353 -9.82 -5.58 -19.94
C CYS A 353 -8.70 -4.54 -19.89
N HIS A 354 -8.00 -4.48 -18.76
CA HIS A 354 -6.87 -3.60 -18.55
C HIS A 354 -5.55 -4.36 -18.56
N THR A 355 -5.54 -5.59 -19.09
CA THR A 355 -4.34 -6.42 -19.15
C THR A 355 -3.83 -6.60 -20.58
N VAL A 356 -2.51 -6.69 -20.69
CA VAL A 356 -1.76 -6.97 -21.92
C VAL A 356 -0.73 -8.06 -21.62
N MET A 357 -0.46 -8.94 -22.59
CA MET A 357 0.52 -10.01 -22.38
C MET A 357 1.93 -9.44 -22.45
N LEU A 358 2.79 -9.78 -21.50
CA LEU A 358 4.17 -9.29 -21.44
C LEU A 358 4.95 -9.62 -22.72
N ASN A 359 4.78 -10.84 -23.25
CA ASN A 359 5.43 -11.29 -24.48
C ASN A 359 5.01 -10.53 -25.75
N SER A 360 3.91 -9.77 -25.68
CA SER A 360 3.44 -8.94 -26.79
C SER A 360 4.03 -7.53 -26.78
N LEU A 361 4.66 -7.13 -25.68
CA LEU A 361 5.23 -5.80 -25.51
C LEU A 361 6.68 -5.76 -26.02
N THR A 362 6.98 -4.69 -26.76
CA THR A 362 8.35 -4.37 -27.17
C THR A 362 9.10 -3.67 -26.04
N ASP A 363 10.43 -3.74 -26.07
CA ASP A 363 11.32 -3.05 -25.12
C ASP A 363 10.99 -1.54 -25.03
N LYS A 364 10.71 -0.89 -26.16
CA LYS A 364 10.31 0.52 -26.20
C LYS A 364 8.95 0.76 -25.53
N GLN A 365 7.97 -0.13 -25.73
CA GLN A 365 6.67 -0.02 -25.08
C GLN A 365 6.78 -0.17 -23.57
N LEU A 366 7.66 -1.06 -23.09
CA LEU A 366 7.95 -1.19 -21.66
C LEU A 366 8.59 0.09 -21.09
N GLU A 367 9.47 0.75 -21.86
CA GLU A 367 9.99 2.08 -21.49
C GLU A 367 8.89 3.13 -21.36
N ASP A 368 7.96 3.15 -22.31
CA ASP A 368 6.83 4.08 -22.33
C ASP A 368 5.85 3.84 -21.16
N LEU A 369 5.84 2.61 -20.61
CA LEU A 369 5.13 2.23 -19.36
C LEU A 369 5.92 2.61 -18.09
N GLY A 370 7.09 3.24 -18.23
CA GLY A 370 7.91 3.70 -17.10
C GLY A 370 8.85 2.64 -16.52
N VAL A 371 9.03 1.50 -17.20
CA VAL A 371 9.93 0.44 -16.74
C VAL A 371 11.38 0.80 -17.04
N SER A 372 12.22 0.73 -16.01
CA SER A 372 13.63 1.11 -16.08
C SER A 372 14.44 0.23 -17.04
N GLN A 373 15.48 0.80 -17.68
CA GLN A 373 16.33 0.11 -18.66
C GLN A 373 17.12 -1.07 -18.05
N SER A 374 17.42 -0.99 -16.75
CA SER A 374 18.09 -2.04 -16.00
C SER A 374 17.47 -2.11 -14.61
N GLY A 375 17.50 -3.30 -14.02
CA GLY A 375 16.94 -3.52 -12.69
C GLY A 375 17.77 -4.47 -11.86
N ASP A 376 17.68 -4.29 -10.55
CA ASP A 376 18.28 -5.21 -9.59
C ASP A 376 17.45 -6.49 -9.50
N VAL A 377 18.15 -7.62 -9.60
CA VAL A 377 17.61 -8.98 -9.50
C VAL A 377 18.24 -9.64 -8.29
N MET A 378 17.39 -10.16 -7.40
CA MET A 378 17.81 -10.86 -6.19
C MET A 378 17.74 -12.36 -6.43
N SER A 379 18.87 -13.04 -6.29
CA SER A 379 18.93 -14.49 -6.22
C SER A 379 19.38 -14.97 -4.84
N ILE A 380 18.94 -16.16 -4.49
CA ILE A 380 19.28 -16.77 -3.20
C ILE A 380 19.84 -18.17 -3.39
N THR A 381 20.76 -18.52 -2.51
CA THR A 381 21.17 -19.89 -2.27
C THR A 381 20.86 -20.23 -0.81
N VAL A 382 20.13 -21.32 -0.61
CA VAL A 382 19.61 -21.73 0.69
C VAL A 382 20.30 -23.02 1.09
N TYR A 383 20.96 -22.99 2.24
CA TYR A 383 21.65 -24.14 2.81
C TYR A 383 20.93 -24.60 4.07
N ARG A 384 20.77 -25.91 4.21
CA ARG A 384 20.15 -26.53 5.37
C ARG A 384 21.09 -27.55 5.99
N ASP A 385 21.27 -27.47 7.29
CA ASP A 385 21.98 -28.47 8.05
C ASP A 385 21.01 -29.61 8.40
N VAL A 386 21.27 -30.81 7.86
CA VAL A 386 20.46 -31.98 8.19
C VAL A 386 20.99 -32.57 9.50
N LYS A 387 20.20 -32.50 10.57
CA LYS A 387 20.45 -33.30 11.77
C LYS A 387 20.16 -34.76 11.40
N LYS A 388 21.14 -35.65 11.56
CA LYS A 388 20.87 -37.09 11.47
C LYS A 388 19.89 -37.46 12.57
N ASP A 389 18.78 -38.08 12.20
CA ASP A 389 17.83 -38.64 13.15
C ASP A 389 18.56 -39.73 13.97
N GLU A 390 18.55 -39.61 15.30
CA GLU A 390 19.02 -40.65 16.23
C GLU A 390 18.01 -41.81 16.34
N ASP A 391 17.54 -42.32 15.19
CA ASP A 391 16.70 -43.52 15.08
C ASP A 391 17.50 -44.67 14.43
N GLU A 392 18.67 -44.99 15.00
CA GLU A 392 19.29 -46.31 14.85
C GLU A 392 19.64 -46.85 16.25
N GLU A 393 19.14 -48.05 16.52
CA GLU A 393 19.26 -48.85 17.74
C GLU A 393 20.45 -48.48 18.66
N GLN A 394 20.12 -48.06 19.88
CA GLN A 394 21.07 -48.04 20.99
C GLN A 394 21.69 -49.44 21.14
N THR A 395 22.91 -49.59 20.66
CA THR A 395 23.84 -50.61 21.17
C THR A 395 25.00 -49.87 21.82
N GLU A 396 25.09 -50.02 23.14
CA GLU A 396 26.12 -49.45 23.99
C GLU A 396 27.52 -49.82 23.50
N THR A 397 28.33 -48.84 23.05
CA THR A 397 29.75 -48.76 23.42
C THR A 397 30.24 -47.33 23.28
N ALA A 398 30.81 -46.81 24.36
CA ALA A 398 31.30 -45.45 24.48
C ALA A 398 32.66 -45.21 23.79
N GLU A 399 32.95 -43.91 23.67
CA GLU A 399 34.26 -43.24 23.51
C GLU A 399 34.66 -42.75 22.11
N ASN A 400 34.77 -41.42 22.02
CA ASN A 400 35.49 -40.61 21.04
C ASN A 400 35.00 -40.71 19.60
N THR A 401 34.05 -39.85 19.25
CA THR A 401 33.89 -39.40 17.87
C THR A 401 33.73 -37.90 17.90
N GLU A 402 34.63 -37.18 17.21
CA GLU A 402 34.45 -35.77 16.86
C GLU A 402 33.03 -35.57 16.35
N ALA A 403 32.32 -34.57 16.88
CA ALA A 403 30.99 -34.23 16.38
C ALA A 403 31.12 -33.99 14.86
N ALA A 404 30.65 -34.95 14.07
CA ALA A 404 30.66 -34.83 12.62
C ALA A 404 29.91 -33.55 12.26
N GLU A 405 30.55 -32.66 11.48
CA GLU A 405 29.89 -31.46 10.97
C GLU A 405 28.56 -31.88 10.31
N PRO A 406 27.45 -31.16 10.58
CA PRO A 406 26.17 -31.50 10.00
C PRO A 406 26.28 -31.55 8.47
N GLU A 407 25.61 -32.52 7.86
CA GLU A 407 25.59 -32.64 6.41
C GLU A 407 24.78 -31.46 5.85
N ARG A 408 25.48 -30.51 5.23
CA ARG A 408 24.90 -29.28 4.66
C ARG A 408 24.35 -29.58 3.26
N ILE A 409 23.03 -29.58 3.11
CA ILE A 409 22.37 -29.74 1.82
C ILE A 409 22.01 -28.37 1.23
N THR A 410 22.01 -28.28 -0.10
CA THR A 410 21.53 -27.09 -0.82
C THR A 410 20.05 -27.29 -1.16
N VAL A 411 19.18 -26.49 -0.55
CA VAL A 411 17.71 -26.57 -0.74
C VAL A 411 17.28 -25.81 -1.98
N ALA A 412 17.92 -24.68 -2.25
CA ALA A 412 17.73 -23.89 -3.46
C ALA A 412 19.07 -23.30 -3.88
N GLU A 413 19.40 -23.39 -5.16
CA GLU A 413 20.64 -22.85 -5.72
C GLU A 413 20.31 -21.74 -6.72
N ASN A 414 20.88 -20.55 -6.49
CA ASN A 414 20.73 -19.38 -7.35
C ASN A 414 19.29 -19.09 -7.80
N LYS A 415 18.32 -19.32 -6.90
CA LYS A 415 16.91 -19.11 -7.19
C LYS A 415 16.61 -17.61 -7.20
N VAL A 416 16.16 -17.09 -8.33
CA VAL A 416 15.71 -15.69 -8.42
C VAL A 416 14.38 -15.53 -7.69
N VAL A 417 14.35 -14.67 -6.69
CA VAL A 417 13.17 -14.46 -5.82
C VAL A 417 12.61 -13.04 -5.90
N PHE A 418 13.39 -12.08 -6.38
CA PHE A 418 12.91 -10.71 -6.60
C PHE A 418 13.48 -10.13 -7.88
N ARG A 419 12.66 -9.36 -8.60
CA ARG A 419 13.03 -8.63 -9.81
C ARG A 419 12.43 -7.23 -9.71
N PHE A 420 13.26 -6.20 -9.76
CA PHE A 420 12.83 -4.81 -9.75
C PHE A 420 11.82 -4.51 -10.87
N TYR A 421 12.11 -5.02 -12.07
CA TYR A 421 11.26 -4.96 -13.25
C TYR A 421 9.79 -5.37 -13.00
N VAL A 422 9.57 -6.40 -12.17
CA VAL A 422 8.21 -6.88 -11.82
C VAL A 422 7.56 -5.95 -10.79
N ALA A 423 8.35 -5.39 -9.87
CA ALA A 423 7.85 -4.45 -8.88
C ALA A 423 7.39 -3.12 -9.49
N GLU A 424 8.01 -2.66 -10.58
CA GLU A 424 7.58 -1.48 -11.35
C GLU A 424 6.28 -1.77 -12.13
N LEU A 425 6.20 -2.90 -12.83
CA LEU A 425 5.01 -3.26 -13.63
C LEU A 425 3.75 -3.47 -12.79
N GLU A 426 3.90 -3.99 -11.58
CA GLU A 426 2.78 -4.27 -10.67
C GLU A 426 2.55 -3.17 -9.63
N ASP A 427 3.28 -2.05 -9.74
CA ASP A 427 3.26 -0.91 -8.80
C ASP A 427 3.29 -1.37 -7.32
N PHE A 428 4.19 -2.32 -7.00
CA PHE A 428 4.24 -2.98 -5.69
C PHE A 428 4.40 -2.00 -4.53
N TYR A 429 4.97 -0.84 -4.83
CA TYR A 429 5.37 0.19 -3.90
C TYR A 429 4.82 1.56 -4.32
N ASP A 430 3.51 1.68 -4.50
CA ASP A 430 2.87 2.99 -4.69
C ASP A 430 2.94 3.84 -3.40
N VAL A 431 3.99 4.64 -3.32
CA VAL A 431 4.20 5.62 -2.23
C VAL A 431 3.33 6.87 -2.44
N ASN A 432 2.82 7.11 -3.65
CA ASN A 432 2.21 8.37 -4.04
C ASN A 432 0.69 8.41 -3.78
N SER A 433 -0.05 7.31 -3.95
CA SER A 433 -1.50 7.26 -3.64
C SER A 433 -1.83 7.42 -2.16
N ARG A 434 -0.85 7.25 -1.26
CA ARG A 434 -1.03 7.39 0.20
C ARG A 434 -0.87 8.83 0.71
N ARG A 435 -0.79 9.81 -0.19
CA ARG A 435 -1.00 11.22 0.16
C ARG A 435 -2.50 11.44 0.37
N ILE A 436 -2.88 12.19 1.41
CA ILE A 436 -4.26 12.67 1.56
C ILE A 436 -4.57 13.46 0.29
N SER A 437 -5.34 12.86 -0.63
CA SER A 437 -5.75 13.55 -1.84
C SER A 437 -6.64 14.71 -1.41
N VAL A 438 -6.25 15.91 -1.83
CA VAL A 438 -7.05 17.12 -1.62
C VAL A 438 -8.25 17.15 -2.57
N ASP A 439 -8.29 16.25 -3.56
CA ASP A 439 -9.41 16.12 -4.50
C ASP A 439 -10.68 15.59 -3.82
N LEU A 440 -10.56 14.96 -2.63
CA LEU A 440 -11.70 14.62 -1.77
C LEU A 440 -12.33 15.84 -1.07
N PHE A 441 -11.73 17.03 -1.22
CA PHE A 441 -12.23 18.29 -0.65
C PHE A 441 -12.73 19.28 -1.71
N ASN A 442 -12.81 18.90 -2.99
CA ASN A 442 -13.41 19.70 -4.05
C ASN A 442 -14.74 19.12 -4.52
#